data_AF-A0A0G4K7D0-F1
#
_entry.id   AF-A0A0G4K7D0-F1
#
_cell.length_a   1.000
_cell.length_b   1.000
_cell.length_c   1.000
_cell.angle_alpha   90.00
_cell.angle_beta   90.00
_cell.angle_gamma   90.00
#
_symmetry.space_group_name_H-M   'P 1'
#
loop_
_entity.id
_entity.type
_entity.pdbx_description
1 polymer ?
#
loop_
_entity_poly.entity_id
_entity_poly.type
_entity_poly.pdbx_seq_one_letter_code
_entity_poly.pdbx_strand_id
1 'polypeptide(L)' 'MNEIFALLESEEVEKRLEALEELAKNVENSDKITVIKALKPHILDWDENVRLKVAQVLKLYTGQ' A
#
# COMPACT_ATOMS: atom_id res chain seq x y z
N MET A 1 0.65 -7.64 9.08
CA MET A 1 0.92 -7.71 7.61
C MET A 1 -0.26 -8.31 6.86
N ASN A 2 -0.72 -9.53 7.18
CA ASN A 2 -1.91 -10.11 6.54
C ASN A 2 -3.17 -9.26 6.69
N GLU A 3 -3.38 -8.67 7.88
CA GLU A 3 -4.50 -7.75 8.14
C GLU A 3 -4.41 -6.48 7.29
N ILE A 4 -3.20 -5.90 7.17
CA ILE A 4 -2.93 -4.74 6.33
C ILE A 4 -3.26 -5.02 4.85
N PHE A 5 -2.85 -6.20 4.36
CA PHE A 5 -3.18 -6.62 2.99
C PHE A 5 -4.67 -6.87 2.79
N ALA A 6 -5.38 -7.36 3.81
CA ALA A 6 -6.83 -7.49 3.73
C ALA A 6 -7.53 -6.12 3.63
N LEU A 7 -7.03 -5.11 4.36
CA LEU A 7 -7.56 -3.74 4.29
C LEU A 7 -7.29 -3.08 2.93
N LEU A 8 -6.18 -3.40 2.25
CA LEU A 8 -5.91 -2.96 0.88
C LEU A 8 -6.95 -3.44 -0.14
N GLU A 9 -7.57 -4.60 0.09
CA GLU A 9 -8.61 -5.15 -0.81
C GLU A 9 -10.04 -4.70 -0.43
N SER A 10 -10.16 -3.79 0.55
CA SER A 10 -11.46 -3.25 0.96
C SER A 10 -12.10 -2.42 -0.14
N GLU A 11 -13.42 -2.52 -0.31
CA GLU A 11 -14.21 -1.63 -1.17
C GLU A 11 -14.20 -0.17 -0.67
N GLU A 12 -14.07 0.01 0.65
CA GLU A 12 -14.00 1.33 1.29
C GLU A 12 -12.62 1.97 1.08
N VAL A 13 -12.60 3.16 0.45
CA VAL A 13 -11.39 3.95 0.18
C VAL A 13 -10.59 4.23 1.45
N GLU A 14 -11.27 4.59 2.53
CA GLU A 14 -10.64 4.96 3.81
C GLU A 14 -9.78 3.81 4.37
N LYS A 15 -10.27 2.57 4.29
CA LYS A 15 -9.54 1.37 4.73
C LYS A 15 -8.30 1.09 3.87
N ARG A 16 -8.40 1.31 2.56
CA ARG A 16 -7.23 1.18 1.66
C ARG A 16 -6.18 2.23 1.99
N LEU A 17 -6.59 3.47 2.25
CA LEU A 17 -5.69 4.55 2.65
C LEU A 17 -5.02 4.27 4.02
N GLU A 18 -5.77 3.77 4.99
CA GLU A 18 -5.25 3.35 6.30
C GLU A 18 -4.19 2.26 6.13
N ALA A 19 -4.47 1.23 5.33
CA ALA A 19 -3.53 0.15 5.04
C ALA A 19 -2.22 0.69 4.43
N LEU A 20 -2.32 1.62 3.49
CA LEU A 20 -1.15 2.26 2.87
C LEU A 20 -0.35 3.09 3.88
N GLU A 21 -0.99 3.74 4.83
CA GLU A 21 -0.33 4.43 5.93
C GLU A 21 0.40 3.50 6.88
N GLU A 22 -0.20 2.36 7.21
CA GLU A 22 0.46 1.34 8.02
C GLU A 22 1.67 0.73 7.29
N LEU A 23 1.56 0.47 5.98
CA LEU A 23 2.69 0.01 5.17
C LEU A 23 3.83 1.02 5.15
N ALA A 24 3.54 2.32 5.03
CA ALA A 24 4.54 3.38 5.05
C ALA A 24 5.32 3.44 6.39
N LYS A 25 4.67 3.10 7.51
CA LYS A 25 5.30 3.08 8.85
C LYS A 25 6.17 1.83 9.08
N ASN A 26 5.96 0.76 8.32
CA ASN A 26 6.58 -0.56 8.55
C ASN A 26 7.67 -0.93 7.52
N VAL A 27 8.23 0.04 6.80
CA VAL A 27 9.18 -0.18 5.69
C VAL A 27 10.41 -1.01 6.12
N GLU A 28 10.95 -0.77 7.30
CA GLU A 28 12.15 -1.46 7.79
C GLU A 28 11.87 -2.89 8.30
N ASN A 29 10.64 -3.15 8.75
CA ASN A 29 10.24 -4.39 9.41
C ASN A 29 9.43 -5.33 8.50
N SER A 30 9.40 -5.06 7.20
CA SER A 30 8.57 -5.78 6.24
C SER A 30 9.38 -6.37 5.08
N ASP A 31 8.88 -7.49 4.55
CA ASP A 31 9.44 -8.05 3.32
C ASP A 31 9.03 -7.18 2.12
N LYS A 32 10.00 -6.41 1.62
CA LYS A 32 9.82 -5.48 0.51
C LYS A 32 9.22 -6.12 -0.73
N ILE A 33 9.63 -7.35 -1.06
CA ILE A 33 9.15 -8.04 -2.28
C ILE A 33 7.66 -8.34 -2.14
N THR A 34 7.25 -8.84 -0.98
CA THR A 34 5.85 -9.15 -0.71
C THR A 34 4.99 -7.88 -0.71
N VAL A 35 5.44 -6.80 -0.08
CA VAL A 35 4.70 -5.52 -0.08
C VAL A 35 4.57 -4.95 -1.50
N ILE A 36 5.65 -4.93 -2.29
CA ILE A 36 5.58 -4.44 -3.68
C ILE A 36 4.61 -5.26 -4.53
N LYS A 37 4.59 -6.60 -4.36
CA LYS A 37 3.62 -7.46 -5.04
C LYS A 37 2.17 -7.14 -4.64
N ALA A 38 1.94 -6.90 -3.35
CA ALA A 38 0.62 -6.53 -2.85
C ALA A 38 0.17 -5.15 -3.36
N LEU A 39 1.09 -4.19 -3.53
CA LEU A 39 0.77 -2.84 -4.03
C LEU A 39 0.52 -2.77 -5.54
N LYS A 40 1.02 -3.75 -6.32
CA LYS A 40 0.95 -3.73 -7.79
C LYS A 40 -0.47 -3.55 -8.36
N PRO A 41 -1.52 -4.25 -7.87
CA PRO A 41 -2.89 -4.07 -8.38
C PRO A 41 -3.42 -2.65 -8.11
N HIS A 42 -3.02 -2.04 -7.01
CA HIS A 42 -3.53 -0.76 -6.51
C HIS A 42 -2.90 0.47 -7.20
N ILE A 43 -1.91 0.26 -8.08
CA ILE A 43 -1.37 1.35 -8.95
C ILE A 43 -2.48 1.91 -9.85
N LEU A 44 -3.44 1.08 -10.23
CA LEU A 44 -4.59 1.44 -11.05
C LEU A 44 -5.89 1.45 -10.23
N ASP A 45 -5.81 1.71 -8.93
CA ASP A 45 -6.98 1.90 -8.08
C ASP A 45 -7.91 2.95 -8.70
N TRP A 46 -9.22 2.79 -8.55
CA TRP A 46 -10.20 3.73 -9.09
C TRP A 46 -10.16 5.09 -8.38
N ASP A 47 -9.81 5.11 -7.10
CA ASP A 47 -9.66 6.33 -6.31
C ASP A 47 -8.29 6.98 -6.53
N GLU A 48 -8.29 8.29 -6.80
CA GLU A 48 -7.07 9.04 -7.09
C GLU A 48 -6.14 9.17 -5.88
N ASN A 49 -6.69 9.33 -4.68
CA ASN A 49 -5.88 9.48 -3.46
C ASN A 49 -5.20 8.14 -3.13
N VAL A 50 -5.89 7.03 -3.35
CA VAL A 50 -5.29 5.69 -3.19
C VAL A 50 -4.13 5.52 -4.17
N ARG A 51 -4.31 5.84 -5.46
CA ARG A 51 -3.19 5.77 -6.44
C ARG A 51 -2.01 6.64 -6.05
N LEU A 52 -2.26 7.89 -5.62
CA LEU A 52 -1.22 8.81 -5.16
C LEU A 52 -0.46 8.21 -3.97
N LYS A 53 -1.18 7.68 -2.98
CA LYS A 53 -0.59 7.10 -1.78
C LYS A 53 0.17 5.81 -2.09
N VAL A 54 -0.33 4.96 -2.98
CA VAL A 54 0.39 3.77 -3.48
C VAL A 54 1.74 4.17 -4.09
N ALA A 55 1.77 5.20 -4.93
CA ALA A 55 3.02 5.69 -5.52
C ALA A 55 4.01 6.18 -4.46
N GLN A 56 3.53 6.91 -3.44
CA GLN A 56 4.35 7.36 -2.31
C GLN A 56 4.89 6.18 -1.49
N VAL A 57 4.07 5.18 -1.19
CA VAL A 57 4.49 3.98 -0.46
C VAL A 57 5.51 3.20 -1.29
N LEU A 58 5.25 2.95 -2.57
CA LEU A 58 6.19 2.26 -3.46
C LEU A 58 7.56 2.94 -3.47
N LYS A 59 7.60 4.28 -3.49
CA LYS A 59 8.84 5.05 -3.41
C LYS A 59 9.68 4.71 -2.15
N LEU A 60 9.03 4.60 -0.99
CA LEU A 60 9.69 4.20 0.26
C LEU A 60 10.31 2.79 0.17
N TYR A 61 9.62 1.87 -0.50
CA TYR A 61 10.04 0.48 -0.61
C TYR A 61 11.09 0.24 -1.71
N THR A 62 11.14 1.08 -2.74
CA THR A 62 12.12 0.99 -3.84
C THR A 62 13.36 1.87 -3.64
N GLY A 63 13.32 2.81 -2.70
CA GLY A 63 14.43 3.73 -2.42
C GLY A 63 14.65 4.76 -3.53
N GLN A 64 13.61 5.07 -4.30
CA GLN A 64 13.61 6.12 -5.34
C GLN A 64 13.13 7.46 -4.81
#